data_AF-A0A9W9XEE0-F1
#
_entry.id   AF-A0A9W9XEE0-F1
#
_cell.length_a   1.000
_cell.length_b   1.000
_cell.length_c   1.000
_cell.angle_alpha   90.00
_cell.angle_beta   90.00
_cell.angle_gamma   90.00
#
_symmetry.space_group_name_H-M   'P 1'
#
loop_
_entity.id
_entity.type
_entity.pdbx_description
1 polymer ?
#
loop_
_entity_poly.entity_id
_entity_poly.type
_entity_poly.pdbx_seq_one_letter_code
_entity_poly.pdbx_strand_id
1 'polypeptide(L)'
;MTEVFHLFLELPFELRRMIWKECLPKSRVFDTMLPCLVYEKSRCRGTRWSSRQSWRPPIITRVCRESRAVAHETGRVLFYGDDPNVPDYIDSVWSDATTDIVAQYWCPGLESVMFWPHDEPDTYLFHYAPRYRGTLIAEARLSRALRSPTPSADWSTLSQLQHCYVCLENPVMIHLTRKELLLSGLFGRLGEEFIQLVDPTDVSRLKKFHNLALTSSQQLPETLEFFEQLHTSTSQYKIHNWARETLIRWIYQEWLQAKQTSFVGIPHPERIWLGPRSPGVDEKPFNPMAPETYSKYSMWFHLSDTMHFLYDEKHPWVKEKLAKAPRFLPRIMIRPCIKRCWFPPRRLGVGGREDIIA
;
A
#
# COMPACT_ATOMS: atom_id res chain seq x y z
N MET A 1 -18.49 9.91 35.68
CA MET A 1 -19.93 9.75 35.41
C MET A 1 -20.10 9.76 33.90
N THR A 2 -20.48 8.64 33.30
CA THR A 2 -20.82 8.60 31.87
C THR A 2 -22.25 9.10 31.72
N GLU A 3 -22.42 10.33 31.25
CA GLU A 3 -23.72 10.84 30.83
C GLU A 3 -24.23 9.95 29.68
N VAL A 4 -25.34 9.27 29.91
CA VAL A 4 -26.00 8.46 28.88
C VAL A 4 -26.85 9.41 28.04
N PHE A 5 -26.57 9.52 26.75
CA PHE A 5 -27.35 10.36 25.85
C PHE A 5 -28.66 9.63 25.47
N HIS A 6 -29.74 9.90 26.22
CA HIS A 6 -31.03 9.22 26.08
C HIS A 6 -31.82 9.64 24.82
N LEU A 7 -31.58 10.86 24.31
CA LEU A 7 -32.32 11.43 23.18
C LEU A 7 -32.10 10.69 21.86
N PHE A 8 -31.05 9.86 21.75
CA PHE A 8 -30.83 9.06 20.55
C PHE A 8 -32.01 8.14 20.24
N LEU A 9 -32.62 7.55 21.28
CA LEU A 9 -33.74 6.62 21.12
C LEU A 9 -35.05 7.31 20.71
N GLU A 10 -35.15 8.62 20.91
CA GLU A 10 -36.31 9.43 20.50
C GLU A 10 -36.28 9.79 19.01
N LEU A 11 -35.14 9.60 18.34
CA LEU A 11 -35.02 9.84 16.91
C LEU A 11 -35.82 8.79 16.10
N PRO A 12 -36.47 9.22 15.00
CA PRO A 12 -37.02 8.31 14.00
C PRO A 12 -36.01 7.24 13.58
N PHE A 13 -36.51 6.05 13.29
CA PHE A 13 -35.69 4.89 12.94
C PHE A 13 -34.74 5.17 11.77
N GLU A 14 -35.20 5.92 10.78
CA GLU A 14 -34.44 6.31 9.60
C GLU A 14 -33.22 7.16 9.99
N LEU A 15 -33.39 8.12 10.89
CA LEU A 15 -32.30 8.98 11.36
C LEU A 15 -31.28 8.19 12.20
N ARG A 16 -31.77 7.30 13.09
CA ARG A 16 -30.88 6.41 13.86
C ARG A 16 -30.04 5.52 12.93
N ARG A 17 -30.65 4.93 11.91
CA ARG A 17 -29.93 4.16 10.88
C ARG A 17 -28.91 5.00 10.11
N MET A 18 -29.26 6.22 9.72
CA MET A 18 -28.32 7.12 9.04
C MET A 18 -27.11 7.44 9.94
N ILE A 19 -27.34 7.70 11.23
CA ILE A 19 -26.26 7.92 12.20
C ILE A 19 -25.37 6.67 12.30
N TRP A 20 -25.96 5.47 12.39
CA TRP A 20 -25.17 4.23 12.41
C TRP A 20 -24.35 4.00 11.15
N LYS A 21 -24.90 4.30 9.96
CA LYS A 21 -24.15 4.25 8.70
C LYS A 21 -23.02 5.27 8.65
N GLU A 22 -23.20 6.42 9.29
CA GLU A 22 -22.17 7.44 9.42
C GLU A 22 -21.07 7.09 10.44
N CYS A 23 -21.35 6.15 11.35
CA CYS A 23 -20.37 5.60 12.29
C CYS A 23 -19.53 4.46 11.69
N LEU A 24 -19.90 3.90 10.53
CA LEU A 24 -19.08 2.91 9.86
C LEU A 24 -17.75 3.53 9.39
N PRO A 25 -16.62 2.79 9.53
CA PRO A 25 -15.35 3.19 8.93
C PRO A 25 -15.53 3.43 7.43
N LYS A 26 -14.98 4.54 6.91
CA LYS A 26 -15.16 4.89 5.49
C LYS A 26 -14.17 4.20 4.57
N SER A 27 -13.02 3.80 5.11
CA SER A 27 -11.99 3.04 4.41
C SER A 27 -11.14 2.30 5.43
N ARG A 28 -11.10 0.97 5.36
CA ARG A 28 -10.15 0.17 6.14
C ARG A 28 -9.19 -0.52 5.20
N VAL A 29 -7.97 -0.72 5.67
CA VAL A 29 -6.99 -1.52 4.93
C VAL A 29 -6.92 -2.89 5.59
N PHE A 30 -7.35 -3.89 4.84
CA PHE A 30 -7.26 -5.29 5.18
C PHE A 30 -5.92 -5.82 4.65
N ASP A 31 -4.91 -5.86 5.52
CA ASP A 31 -3.58 -6.40 5.20
C ASP A 31 -3.63 -7.93 5.29
N THR A 32 -3.55 -8.61 4.14
CA THR A 32 -3.54 -10.08 4.07
C THR A 32 -2.25 -10.65 4.59
N MET A 33 -1.15 -9.90 4.51
CA MET A 33 0.17 -10.32 4.98
C MET A 33 0.53 -9.49 6.20
N LEU A 34 0.63 -10.10 7.39
CA LEU A 34 1.11 -9.36 8.56
C LEU A 34 2.48 -8.74 8.22
N PRO A 35 2.64 -7.41 8.31
CA PRO A 35 3.92 -6.75 8.03
C PRO A 35 4.84 -6.98 9.23
N CYS A 36 5.25 -8.23 9.45
CA CYS A 36 5.93 -8.63 10.67
C CYS A 36 7.45 -8.48 10.59
N LEU A 37 8.08 -8.54 9.40
CA LEU A 37 9.54 -8.73 9.35
C LEU A 37 10.30 -7.93 8.28
N VAL A 38 9.62 -7.25 7.33
CA VAL A 38 10.33 -6.52 6.26
C VAL A 38 11.06 -5.26 6.75
N TYR A 39 10.74 -4.76 7.94
CA TYR A 39 11.22 -3.47 8.44
C TYR A 39 11.90 -3.56 9.81
N GLU A 40 12.78 -4.55 10.00
CA GLU A 40 13.63 -4.70 11.20
C GLU A 40 14.50 -3.46 11.51
N LYS A 41 14.65 -2.53 10.56
CA LYS A 41 15.34 -1.26 10.80
C LYS A 41 14.53 -0.27 11.64
N SER A 42 13.20 -0.38 11.68
CA SER A 42 12.39 0.54 12.50
C SER A 42 12.37 0.05 13.94
N ARG A 43 12.60 0.95 14.90
CA ARG A 43 12.50 0.63 16.34
C ARG A 43 11.05 0.37 16.77
N CYS A 44 10.07 0.64 15.91
CA CYS A 44 8.64 0.55 16.20
C CYS A 44 8.06 -0.82 15.85
N ARG A 45 7.42 -1.50 16.83
CA ARG A 45 6.64 -2.74 16.60
C ARG A 45 5.14 -2.50 16.38
N GLY A 46 4.76 -1.28 15.98
CA GLY A 46 3.37 -0.85 15.84
C GLY A 46 2.66 -1.32 14.57
N THR A 47 3.41 -1.73 13.54
CA THR A 47 2.87 -2.23 12.26
C THR A 47 1.96 -3.46 12.44
N ARG A 48 2.42 -4.46 13.20
CA ARG A 48 1.65 -5.66 13.52
C ARG A 48 0.37 -5.33 14.31
N TRP A 49 0.45 -4.36 15.21
CA TRP A 49 -0.70 -3.97 16.04
C TRP A 49 -1.81 -3.32 15.21
N SER A 50 -1.47 -2.32 14.38
CA SER A 50 -2.44 -1.63 13.51
C SER A 50 -3.11 -2.56 12.51
N SER A 51 -2.37 -3.49 11.92
CA SER A 51 -2.92 -4.53 11.02
C SER A 51 -3.95 -5.39 11.74
N ARG A 52 -3.59 -5.92 12.92
CA ARG A 52 -4.50 -6.74 13.75
C ARG A 52 -5.74 -5.97 14.23
N GLN A 53 -5.61 -4.68 14.54
CA GLN A 53 -6.79 -3.87 14.87
C GLN A 53 -7.69 -3.69 13.65
N SER A 54 -7.10 -3.53 12.46
CA SER A 54 -7.83 -3.43 11.19
C SER A 54 -8.52 -4.73 10.77
N TRP A 55 -8.30 -5.84 11.47
CA TRP A 55 -9.05 -7.08 11.29
C TRP A 55 -10.28 -7.20 12.19
N ARG A 56 -10.42 -6.35 13.22
CA ARG A 56 -11.51 -6.47 14.19
C ARG A 56 -12.83 -5.90 13.64
N PRO A 57 -13.99 -6.47 13.98
CA PRO A 57 -15.28 -5.85 13.64
C PRO A 57 -15.35 -4.39 14.13
N PRO A 58 -15.98 -3.47 13.35
CA PRO A 58 -16.18 -2.09 13.78
C PRO A 58 -16.85 -2.03 15.16
N ILE A 59 -16.55 -1.01 15.96
CA ILE A 59 -17.05 -0.82 17.32
C ILE A 59 -18.58 -0.86 17.34
N ILE A 60 -19.23 -0.34 16.30
CA ILE A 60 -20.70 -0.29 16.22
C ILE A 60 -21.34 -1.70 16.22
N THR A 61 -20.62 -2.76 15.87
CA THR A 61 -21.10 -4.15 15.99
C THR A 61 -21.39 -4.56 17.44
N ARG A 62 -20.85 -3.81 18.42
CA ARG A 62 -20.92 -4.10 19.85
C ARG A 62 -21.82 -3.16 20.64
N VAL A 63 -22.36 -2.11 20.00
CA VAL A 63 -23.17 -1.08 20.70
C VAL A 63 -24.59 -1.59 21.00
N CYS A 64 -25.38 -1.91 19.97
CA CYS A 64 -26.72 -2.46 20.14
C CYS A 64 -27.11 -3.35 18.95
N ARG A 65 -28.33 -3.92 18.98
CA ARG A 65 -28.82 -4.79 17.89
C ARG A 65 -29.00 -4.02 16.58
N GLU A 66 -29.49 -2.80 16.64
CA GLU A 66 -29.71 -1.95 15.46
C GLU A 66 -28.38 -1.59 14.78
N SER A 67 -27.40 -1.10 15.53
CA SER A 67 -26.08 -0.74 14.99
C SER A 67 -25.33 -1.95 14.42
N ARG A 68 -25.47 -3.12 15.06
CA ARG A 68 -24.94 -4.39 14.55
C ARG A 68 -25.60 -4.78 13.24
N ALA A 69 -26.92 -4.68 13.13
CA ALA A 69 -27.62 -4.98 11.89
C ALA A 69 -27.13 -4.09 10.75
N VAL A 70 -26.94 -2.78 11.01
CA VAL A 70 -26.37 -1.84 10.03
C VAL A 70 -24.97 -2.26 9.58
N ALA A 71 -24.09 -2.66 10.51
CA ALA A 71 -22.74 -3.10 10.15
C ALA A 71 -22.73 -4.38 9.29
N HIS A 72 -23.70 -5.27 9.50
CA HIS A 72 -23.82 -6.51 8.74
C HIS A 72 -24.61 -6.37 7.43
N GLU A 73 -25.06 -5.16 7.06
CA GLU A 73 -25.63 -4.92 5.73
C GLU A 73 -24.62 -5.20 4.61
N THR A 74 -23.34 -4.87 4.86
CA THR A 74 -22.24 -5.03 3.89
C THR A 74 -21.06 -5.81 4.45
N GLY A 75 -20.83 -5.72 5.76
CA GLY A 75 -19.70 -6.34 6.42
C GLY A 75 -19.98 -7.74 6.98
N ARG A 76 -18.94 -8.56 7.01
CA ARG A 76 -18.98 -9.92 7.58
C ARG A 76 -17.66 -10.28 8.22
N VAL A 77 -17.68 -11.30 9.06
CA VAL A 77 -16.46 -11.93 9.56
C VAL A 77 -16.14 -13.10 8.64
N LEU A 78 -14.94 -13.11 8.08
CA LEU A 78 -14.36 -14.26 7.39
C LEU A 78 -13.57 -15.06 8.42
N PHE A 79 -13.78 -16.36 8.49
CA PHE A 79 -13.06 -17.26 9.38
C PHE A 79 -12.11 -18.14 8.58
N TYR A 80 -10.95 -18.42 9.16
CA TYR A 80 -10.11 -19.49 8.66
C TYR A 80 -10.86 -20.83 8.76
N GLY A 81 -10.77 -21.65 7.70
CA GLY A 81 -11.47 -22.93 7.57
C GLY A 81 -12.81 -22.84 6.84
N ASP A 82 -13.48 -21.70 6.90
CA ASP A 82 -14.73 -21.45 6.14
C ASP A 82 -14.45 -20.85 4.75
N ASP A 83 -13.41 -20.02 4.65
CA ASP A 83 -12.96 -19.43 3.40
C ASP A 83 -11.50 -19.85 3.12
N PRO A 84 -11.23 -20.64 2.06
CA PRO A 84 -9.87 -21.07 1.72
C PRO A 84 -8.96 -19.91 1.29
N ASN A 85 -9.53 -18.71 1.08
CA ASN A 85 -8.80 -17.50 0.72
C ASN A 85 -8.52 -16.62 1.95
N VAL A 86 -8.81 -17.08 3.16
CA VAL A 86 -8.29 -16.48 4.40
C VAL A 86 -7.00 -17.21 4.77
N PRO A 87 -5.86 -16.51 4.88
CA PRO A 87 -4.62 -17.13 5.31
C PRO A 87 -4.76 -17.81 6.67
N ASP A 88 -4.11 -18.96 6.84
CA ASP A 88 -4.17 -19.82 8.03
C ASP A 88 -3.74 -19.18 9.35
N TYR A 89 -2.91 -18.15 9.31
CA TYR A 89 -2.51 -17.34 10.47
C TYR A 89 -3.50 -16.23 10.84
N ILE A 90 -4.62 -16.12 10.12
CA ILE A 90 -5.71 -15.19 10.40
C ILE A 90 -6.93 -15.99 10.85
N ASP A 91 -7.09 -16.17 12.17
CA ASP A 91 -8.25 -16.91 12.73
C ASP A 91 -9.59 -16.35 12.23
N SER A 92 -9.69 -15.02 12.22
CA SER A 92 -10.84 -14.31 11.66
C SER A 92 -10.49 -12.88 11.28
N VAL A 93 -11.21 -12.36 10.29
CA VAL A 93 -11.10 -10.97 9.86
C VAL A 93 -12.45 -10.38 9.50
N TRP A 94 -12.75 -9.20 10.04
CA TRP A 94 -13.85 -8.38 9.54
C TRP A 94 -13.52 -7.86 8.16
N SER A 95 -14.51 -7.96 7.28
CA SER A 95 -14.37 -7.59 5.89
C SER A 95 -15.64 -6.96 5.35
N ASP A 96 -15.52 -5.80 4.73
CA ASP A 96 -16.57 -5.11 4.00
C ASP A 96 -16.06 -4.75 2.59
N ALA A 97 -16.45 -5.56 1.61
CA ALA A 97 -16.02 -5.40 0.22
C ALA A 97 -16.38 -4.02 -0.39
N THR A 98 -17.39 -3.33 0.17
CA THR A 98 -17.83 -2.02 -0.34
C THR A 98 -16.93 -0.86 0.08
N THR A 99 -16.21 -1.01 1.21
CA THR A 99 -15.41 0.06 1.79
C THR A 99 -13.94 -0.29 1.96
N ASP A 100 -13.62 -1.56 2.14
CA ASP A 100 -12.28 -2.04 2.47
C ASP A 100 -11.36 -2.12 1.24
N ILE A 101 -10.08 -1.92 1.51
CA ILE A 101 -8.98 -2.04 0.57
C ILE A 101 -8.19 -3.29 0.96
N VAL A 102 -8.06 -4.26 0.07
CA VAL A 102 -7.17 -5.39 0.29
C VAL A 102 -5.72 -4.94 0.08
N ALA A 103 -4.85 -5.25 1.01
CA ALA A 103 -3.43 -4.95 0.93
C ALA A 103 -2.62 -6.22 1.01
N GLN A 104 -1.58 -6.30 0.20
CA GLN A 104 -0.53 -7.29 0.35
C GLN A 104 0.80 -6.54 0.47
N TYR A 105 1.23 -6.31 1.70
CA TYR A 105 2.46 -5.58 1.99
C TYR A 105 3.69 -6.50 1.97
N TRP A 106 3.83 -7.27 0.90
CA TRP A 106 4.91 -8.24 0.67
C TRP A 106 5.76 -7.85 -0.54
N CYS A 107 7.04 -8.22 -0.51
CA CYS A 107 7.94 -8.17 -1.66
C CYS A 107 8.62 -9.54 -1.80
N PRO A 108 8.63 -10.15 -2.97
CA PRO A 108 9.35 -11.40 -3.17
C PRO A 108 10.87 -11.18 -3.07
N GLY A 109 11.62 -12.22 -2.75
CA GLY A 109 13.02 -12.15 -2.28
C GLY A 109 13.16 -12.03 -0.76
N LEU A 110 12.03 -12.01 -0.03
CA LEU A 110 11.96 -11.98 1.43
C LEU A 110 11.44 -13.30 2.02
N GLU A 111 11.46 -14.37 1.23
CA GLU A 111 11.00 -15.71 1.62
C GLU A 111 11.80 -16.25 2.81
N SER A 112 13.09 -15.90 2.90
CA SER A 112 13.95 -16.26 4.04
C SER A 112 13.70 -15.45 5.31
N VAL A 113 12.98 -14.32 5.20
CA VAL A 113 12.70 -13.40 6.30
C VAL A 113 11.27 -13.59 6.81
N MET A 114 10.38 -14.16 6.01
CA MET A 114 9.01 -14.46 6.43
C MET A 114 8.87 -15.95 6.75
N PHE A 115 8.61 -16.27 8.02
CA PHE A 115 8.43 -17.62 8.55
C PHE A 115 7.18 -18.37 8.03
N TRP A 116 6.68 -18.06 6.83
CA TRP A 116 5.47 -18.66 6.30
C TRP A 116 5.78 -19.41 5.00
N PRO A 117 5.68 -20.76 4.99
CA PRO A 117 5.92 -21.60 3.82
C PRO A 117 4.69 -21.57 2.89
N HIS A 118 4.23 -20.38 2.52
CA HIS A 118 3.12 -20.25 1.58
C HIS A 118 3.68 -20.14 0.17
N ASP A 119 3.41 -21.17 -0.63
CA ASP A 119 3.89 -21.28 -2.01
C ASP A 119 3.33 -20.16 -2.92
N GLU A 120 2.19 -19.55 -2.57
CA GLU A 120 1.50 -18.56 -3.42
C GLU A 120 0.76 -17.44 -2.64
N PRO A 121 1.46 -16.42 -2.09
CA PRO A 121 0.83 -15.30 -1.38
C PRO A 121 -0.12 -14.47 -2.27
N ASP A 122 0.01 -14.58 -3.60
CA ASP A 122 -0.81 -13.87 -4.57
C ASP A 122 -2.23 -14.39 -4.68
N THR A 123 -2.47 -15.66 -4.41
CA THR A 123 -3.79 -16.28 -4.49
C THR A 123 -4.80 -15.53 -3.62
N TYR A 124 -4.38 -15.11 -2.41
CA TYR A 124 -5.21 -14.30 -1.52
C TYR A 124 -5.48 -12.89 -2.07
N LEU A 125 -4.44 -12.19 -2.55
CA LEU A 125 -4.60 -10.83 -3.06
C LEU A 125 -5.55 -10.80 -4.26
N PHE A 126 -5.33 -11.68 -5.23
CA PHE A 126 -6.11 -11.70 -6.48
C PHE A 126 -7.52 -12.30 -6.30
N HIS A 127 -7.74 -13.09 -5.24
CA HIS A 127 -9.09 -13.44 -4.83
C HIS A 127 -9.90 -12.19 -4.42
N TYR A 128 -9.35 -11.31 -3.59
CA TYR A 128 -10.09 -10.16 -3.08
C TYR A 128 -10.03 -8.94 -4.00
N ALA A 129 -8.93 -8.71 -4.72
CA ALA A 129 -8.70 -7.52 -5.54
C ALA A 129 -9.89 -7.10 -6.45
N PRO A 130 -10.55 -8.00 -7.21
CA PRO A 130 -11.66 -7.62 -8.07
C PRO A 130 -12.99 -7.40 -7.33
N ARG A 131 -13.10 -7.84 -6.07
CA ARG A 131 -14.34 -7.80 -5.28
C ARG A 131 -14.39 -6.61 -4.33
N TYR A 132 -13.25 -5.98 -4.06
CA TYR A 132 -13.09 -4.96 -3.02
C TYR A 132 -12.92 -3.59 -3.63
N ARG A 133 -13.12 -2.55 -2.81
CA ARG A 133 -13.04 -1.15 -3.24
C ARG A 133 -11.66 -0.78 -3.82
N GLY A 134 -10.60 -1.45 -3.37
CA GLY A 134 -9.27 -1.23 -3.90
C GLY A 134 -8.27 -2.30 -3.49
N THR A 135 -7.13 -2.27 -4.17
CA THR A 135 -5.98 -3.13 -3.90
C THR A 135 -4.78 -2.26 -3.57
N LEU A 136 -3.94 -2.67 -2.62
CA LEU A 136 -2.73 -1.98 -2.21
C LEU A 136 -1.54 -2.95 -2.25
N ILE A 137 -0.43 -2.50 -2.84
CA ILE A 137 0.85 -3.21 -2.83
C ILE A 137 1.98 -2.29 -2.35
N ALA A 138 3.09 -2.88 -1.92
CA ALA A 138 4.31 -2.14 -1.62
C ALA A 138 5.02 -1.68 -2.91
N GLU A 139 5.58 -0.47 -2.93
CA GLU A 139 6.40 0.03 -4.04
C GLU A 139 7.57 -0.89 -4.37
N ALA A 140 8.18 -1.51 -3.36
CA ALA A 140 9.29 -2.44 -3.55
C ALA A 140 8.89 -3.61 -4.48
N ARG A 141 7.66 -4.13 -4.33
CA ARG A 141 7.15 -5.22 -5.17
C ARG A 141 7.00 -4.77 -6.62
N LEU A 142 6.33 -3.64 -6.85
CA LEU A 142 6.15 -3.08 -8.18
C LEU A 142 7.49 -2.75 -8.84
N SER A 143 8.37 -2.08 -8.10
CA SER A 143 9.71 -1.72 -8.55
C SER A 143 10.52 -2.94 -8.97
N ARG A 144 10.42 -4.03 -8.22
CA ARG A 144 11.13 -5.28 -8.53
C ARG A 144 10.58 -5.95 -9.79
N ALA A 145 9.25 -6.04 -9.91
CA ALA A 145 8.59 -6.55 -11.11
C ALA A 145 8.99 -5.76 -12.37
N LEU A 146 9.09 -4.44 -12.24
CA LEU A 146 9.44 -3.52 -13.32
C LEU A 146 10.93 -3.45 -13.67
N ARG A 147 11.82 -3.83 -12.75
CA ARG A 147 13.29 -3.84 -12.97
C ARG A 147 13.81 -5.16 -13.53
N SER A 148 12.96 -6.18 -13.62
CA SER A 148 13.36 -7.48 -14.14
C SER A 148 13.87 -7.37 -15.60
N PRO A 149 15.02 -7.96 -15.95
CA PRO A 149 15.55 -7.91 -17.31
C PRO A 149 14.74 -8.78 -18.29
N THR A 150 13.91 -9.66 -17.76
CA THR A 150 12.99 -10.53 -18.50
C THR A 150 11.58 -10.39 -17.92
N PRO A 151 10.52 -10.63 -18.71
CA PRO A 151 9.15 -10.66 -18.19
C PRO A 151 9.07 -11.60 -16.98
N SER A 152 8.78 -11.03 -15.82
CA SER A 152 8.69 -11.77 -14.57
C SER A 152 7.27 -12.30 -14.35
N ALA A 153 7.15 -13.39 -13.59
CA ALA A 153 5.85 -13.89 -13.12
C ALA A 153 5.10 -12.78 -12.36
N ASP A 154 5.80 -12.02 -11.50
CA ASP A 154 5.21 -10.88 -10.78
C ASP A 154 4.62 -9.82 -11.69
N TRP A 155 5.34 -9.41 -12.75
CA TRP A 155 4.81 -8.41 -13.67
C TRP A 155 3.54 -8.92 -14.37
N SER A 156 3.54 -10.18 -14.79
CA SER A 156 2.38 -10.84 -15.41
C SER A 156 1.20 -10.99 -14.44
N THR A 157 1.48 -11.14 -13.15
CA THR A 157 0.46 -11.16 -12.10
C THR A 157 -0.10 -9.76 -11.86
N LEU A 158 0.77 -8.75 -11.68
CA LEU A 158 0.36 -7.36 -11.45
C LEU A 158 -0.38 -6.74 -12.64
N SER A 159 -0.16 -7.22 -13.87
CA SER A 159 -0.86 -6.74 -15.08
C SER A 159 -2.35 -7.08 -15.10
N GLN A 160 -2.79 -8.01 -14.25
CA GLN A 160 -4.21 -8.37 -14.10
C GLN A 160 -4.99 -7.34 -13.26
N LEU A 161 -4.31 -6.42 -12.58
CA LEU A 161 -4.94 -5.38 -11.77
C LEU A 161 -5.47 -4.25 -12.67
N GLN A 162 -6.67 -3.75 -12.38
CA GLN A 162 -7.19 -2.55 -13.07
C GLN A 162 -6.74 -1.26 -12.38
N HIS A 163 -6.82 -1.25 -11.05
CA HIS A 163 -6.49 -0.10 -10.21
C HIS A 163 -5.74 -0.61 -8.97
N CYS A 164 -4.64 0.05 -8.62
CA CYS A 164 -3.80 -0.36 -7.52
C CYS A 164 -3.22 0.84 -6.79
N TYR A 165 -3.46 0.94 -5.49
CA TYR A 165 -2.68 1.80 -4.63
C TYR A 165 -1.27 1.24 -4.47
N VAL A 166 -0.28 2.11 -4.48
CA VAL A 166 1.12 1.73 -4.29
C VAL A 166 1.66 2.51 -3.13
N CYS A 167 2.02 1.83 -2.05
CA CYS A 167 2.62 2.49 -0.92
C CYS A 167 4.06 2.90 -1.24
N LEU A 168 4.28 4.21 -1.30
CA LEU A 168 5.59 4.81 -1.42
C LEU A 168 6.34 4.61 -0.11
N GLU A 169 7.56 4.09 -0.20
CA GLU A 169 8.43 3.88 0.95
C GLU A 169 7.83 3.02 2.09
N ASN A 170 8.38 3.15 3.29
CA ASN A 170 7.97 2.39 4.47
C ASN A 170 6.77 3.07 5.14
N PRO A 171 5.91 2.31 5.84
CA PRO A 171 4.82 2.90 6.61
C PRO A 171 5.35 3.88 7.67
N VAL A 172 4.79 5.08 7.70
CA VAL A 172 5.12 6.11 8.68
C VAL A 172 4.39 5.81 9.98
N MET A 173 5.14 5.61 11.05
CA MET A 173 4.59 5.30 12.37
C MET A 173 4.49 6.57 13.22
N ILE A 174 3.30 6.92 13.69
CA ILE A 174 3.10 8.03 14.63
C ILE A 174 2.77 7.46 16.01
N HIS A 175 3.59 7.76 17.01
CA HIS A 175 3.38 7.29 18.37
C HIS A 175 2.34 8.15 19.09
N LEU A 176 1.26 7.53 19.57
CA LEU A 176 0.11 8.23 20.13
C LEU A 176 -0.40 7.53 21.39
N THR A 177 -0.90 8.27 22.35
CA THR A 177 -1.84 7.74 23.32
C THR A 177 -3.18 7.45 22.65
N ARG A 178 -4.00 6.58 23.26
CA ARG A 178 -5.35 6.31 22.76
C ARG A 178 -6.22 7.57 22.71
N LYS A 179 -6.01 8.51 23.64
CA LYS A 179 -6.72 9.80 23.68
C LYS A 179 -6.33 10.67 22.49
N GLU A 180 -5.05 10.82 22.19
CA GLU A 180 -4.57 11.62 21.04
C GLU A 180 -5.06 11.02 19.72
N LEU A 181 -5.01 9.68 19.57
CA LEU A 181 -5.54 8.99 18.39
C LEU A 181 -7.01 9.34 18.14
N LEU A 182 -7.86 9.25 19.17
CA LEU A 182 -9.29 9.55 19.06
C LEU A 182 -9.55 11.04 18.79
N LEU A 183 -8.90 11.93 19.54
CA LEU A 183 -9.10 13.37 19.42
C LEU A 183 -8.56 13.95 18.11
N SER A 184 -7.60 13.29 17.46
CA SER A 184 -7.06 13.74 16.17
C SER A 184 -8.09 13.76 15.05
N GLY A 185 -9.08 12.84 15.10
CA GLY A 185 -10.00 12.58 13.98
C GLY A 185 -9.33 12.10 12.69
N LEU A 186 -8.01 11.86 12.68
CA LEU A 186 -7.24 11.49 11.48
C LEU A 186 -7.27 9.99 11.19
N PHE A 187 -7.64 9.16 12.16
CA PHE A 187 -7.76 7.70 12.03
C PHE A 187 -9.23 7.26 12.02
N GLY A 188 -10.07 8.03 11.33
CA GLY A 188 -11.52 7.83 11.27
C GLY A 188 -12.25 8.43 12.48
N ARG A 189 -13.57 8.63 12.34
CA ARG A 189 -14.41 9.32 13.34
C ARG A 189 -14.39 8.65 14.72
N LEU A 190 -14.26 7.32 14.74
CA LEU A 190 -14.21 6.52 15.97
C LEU A 190 -12.80 5.95 16.25
N GLY A 191 -11.77 6.38 15.50
CA GLY A 191 -10.40 5.90 15.66
C GLY A 191 -10.20 4.45 15.18
N GLU A 192 -10.97 3.99 14.20
CA GLU A 192 -10.95 2.60 13.71
C GLU A 192 -10.28 2.43 12.33
N GLU A 193 -9.96 3.54 11.67
CA GLU A 193 -9.24 3.54 10.38
C GLU A 193 -7.73 3.63 10.66
N PHE A 194 -7.18 2.60 11.32
CA PHE A 194 -5.80 2.56 11.81
C PHE A 194 -4.73 2.61 10.72
N ILE A 195 -5.09 2.41 9.46
CA ILE A 195 -4.16 2.52 8.34
C ILE A 195 -4.71 3.59 7.42
N GLN A 196 -3.98 4.69 7.30
CA GLN A 196 -4.36 5.83 6.49
C GLN A 196 -3.51 5.83 5.22
N LEU A 197 -4.17 5.86 4.06
CA LEU A 197 -3.51 5.97 2.76
C LEU A 197 -3.67 7.41 2.28
N VAL A 198 -2.60 8.19 2.37
CA VAL A 198 -2.60 9.62 2.03
C VAL A 198 -2.01 9.81 0.64
N ASP A 199 -2.65 10.62 -0.19
CA ASP A 199 -2.06 11.03 -1.46
C ASP A 199 -0.80 11.88 -1.18
N PRO A 200 0.37 11.57 -1.76
CA PRO A 200 1.58 12.33 -1.49
C PRO A 200 1.52 13.79 -1.95
N THR A 201 0.54 14.15 -2.79
CA THR A 201 0.26 15.53 -3.20
C THR A 201 -0.74 16.26 -2.29
N ASP A 202 -1.39 15.57 -1.35
CA ASP A 202 -2.30 16.18 -0.37
C ASP A 202 -1.52 16.82 0.79
N VAL A 203 -0.91 17.96 0.49
CA VAL A 203 -0.11 18.74 1.44
C VAL A 203 -0.91 19.12 2.69
N SER A 204 -2.21 19.38 2.55
CA SER A 204 -3.08 19.75 3.67
C SER A 204 -3.22 18.59 4.67
N ARG A 205 -3.49 17.39 4.18
CA ARG A 205 -3.62 16.20 5.02
C ARG A 205 -2.28 15.78 5.62
N LEU A 206 -1.19 15.84 4.85
CA LEU A 206 0.16 15.52 5.34
C LEU A 206 0.59 16.50 6.45
N LYS A 207 0.27 17.80 6.33
CA LYS A 207 0.49 18.78 7.41
C LYS A 207 -0.26 18.43 8.69
N LYS A 208 -1.50 17.93 8.61
CA LYS A 208 -2.25 17.50 9.81
C LYS A 208 -1.56 16.33 10.51
N PHE A 209 -1.05 15.35 9.77
CA PHE A 209 -0.30 14.24 10.35
C PHE A 209 1.06 14.68 10.92
N HIS A 210 1.76 15.59 10.25
CA HIS A 210 3.00 16.16 10.76
C HIS A 210 2.75 16.91 12.08
N ASN A 211 1.73 17.76 12.14
CA ASN A 211 1.33 18.46 13.37
C ASN A 211 0.94 17.48 14.48
N LEU A 212 0.24 16.40 14.15
CA LEU A 212 -0.09 15.36 15.13
C LEU A 212 1.20 14.71 15.68
N ALA A 213 2.17 14.39 14.82
CA ALA A 213 3.45 13.83 15.24
C ALA A 213 4.22 14.79 16.15
N LEU A 214 4.28 16.09 15.82
CA LEU A 214 4.96 17.12 16.62
C LEU A 214 4.32 17.37 17.99
N THR A 215 2.99 17.27 18.08
CA THR A 215 2.24 17.57 19.32
C THR A 215 2.02 16.35 20.21
N SER A 216 2.22 15.15 19.69
CA SER A 216 2.11 13.91 20.43
C SER A 216 3.35 13.61 21.29
N SER A 217 3.24 12.59 22.17
CA SER A 217 4.36 12.07 22.97
C SER A 217 5.62 11.72 22.14
N GLN A 218 6.77 11.45 22.80
CA GLN A 218 8.06 11.15 22.16
C GLN A 218 7.95 10.32 20.87
N GLN A 219 8.29 10.95 19.75
CA GLN A 219 8.39 10.30 18.44
C GLN A 219 9.76 9.66 18.25
N LEU A 220 9.83 8.71 17.32
CA LEU A 220 11.11 8.25 16.82
C LEU A 220 11.68 9.26 15.82
N PRO A 221 13.02 9.43 15.73
CA PRO A 221 13.65 10.35 14.79
C PRO A 221 13.21 10.11 13.34
N GLU A 222 13.06 8.84 12.94
CA GLU A 222 12.72 8.49 11.55
C GLU A 222 11.35 9.04 11.12
N THR A 223 10.40 9.21 12.06
CA THR A 223 9.08 9.79 11.78
C THR A 223 9.18 11.28 11.47
N LEU A 224 10.02 12.01 12.20
CA LEU A 224 10.20 13.46 12.00
C LEU A 224 11.02 13.74 10.74
N GLU A 225 12.12 13.00 10.56
CA GLU A 225 12.95 13.06 9.36
C GLU A 225 12.14 12.80 8.09
N PHE A 226 11.19 11.86 8.12
CA PHE A 226 10.28 11.63 7.00
C PHE A 226 9.50 12.90 6.61
N PHE A 227 8.87 13.57 7.57
CA PHE A 227 8.07 14.77 7.27
C PHE A 227 8.94 15.95 6.82
N GLU A 228 10.14 16.08 7.36
CA GLU A 228 11.13 17.08 6.90
C GLU A 228 11.58 16.81 5.46
N GLN A 229 11.93 15.55 5.17
CA GLN A 229 12.36 15.12 3.84
C GLN A 229 11.27 15.26 2.78
N LEU A 230 10.00 15.07 3.17
CA LEU A 230 8.86 15.20 2.27
C LEU A 230 8.78 16.59 1.61
N HIS A 231 9.27 17.63 2.29
CA HIS A 231 9.28 19.01 1.79
C HIS A 231 10.49 19.37 0.93
N THR A 232 11.48 18.48 0.82
CA THR A 232 12.67 18.72 -0.02
C THR A 232 12.32 18.69 -1.50
N SER A 233 13.04 19.48 -2.30
CA SER A 233 12.89 19.50 -3.76
C SER A 233 13.08 18.11 -4.38
N THR A 234 14.02 17.32 -3.85
CA THR A 234 14.28 15.95 -4.30
C THR A 234 13.08 15.03 -4.10
N SER A 235 12.44 15.04 -2.92
CA SER A 235 11.27 14.21 -2.64
C SER A 235 10.06 14.64 -3.46
N GLN A 236 9.83 15.95 -3.58
CA GLN A 236 8.76 16.49 -4.42
C GLN A 236 8.95 16.13 -5.89
N TYR A 237 10.18 16.21 -6.39
CA TYR A 237 10.53 15.76 -7.74
C TYR A 237 10.24 14.28 -7.94
N LYS A 238 10.65 13.42 -6.99
CA LYS A 238 10.37 11.97 -7.05
C LYS A 238 8.87 11.70 -7.10
N ILE A 239 8.10 12.28 -6.17
CA ILE A 239 6.64 12.10 -6.10
C ILE A 239 5.97 12.54 -7.40
N HIS A 240 6.34 13.72 -7.91
CA HIS A 240 5.74 14.27 -9.13
C HIS A 240 6.01 13.41 -10.36
N ASN A 241 7.22 12.87 -10.48
CA ASN A 241 7.60 12.05 -11.64
C ASN A 241 7.28 10.57 -11.46
N TRP A 242 6.96 10.11 -10.24
CA TRP A 242 6.79 8.70 -9.91
C TRP A 242 5.85 7.95 -10.86
N ALA A 243 4.68 8.54 -11.17
CA ALA A 243 3.69 7.90 -12.05
C ALA A 243 4.23 7.75 -13.48
N ARG A 244 4.89 8.80 -13.99
CA ARG A 244 5.53 8.79 -15.31
C ARG A 244 6.64 7.75 -15.38
N GLU A 245 7.50 7.71 -14.36
CA GLU A 245 8.61 6.76 -14.29
C GLU A 245 8.13 5.31 -14.21
N THR A 246 7.09 5.07 -13.41
CA THR A 246 6.42 3.77 -13.31
C THR A 246 5.89 3.31 -14.67
N LEU A 247 5.20 4.20 -15.40
CA LEU A 247 4.66 3.88 -16.73
C LEU A 247 5.74 3.66 -17.79
N ILE A 248 6.83 4.42 -17.77
CA ILE A 248 7.98 4.18 -18.67
C ILE A 248 8.51 2.76 -18.48
N ARG A 249 8.73 2.34 -17.23
CA ARG A 249 9.19 0.98 -16.94
C ARG A 249 8.13 -0.07 -17.26
N TRP A 250 6.84 0.26 -17.10
CA TRP A 250 5.74 -0.63 -17.50
C TRP A 250 5.77 -0.92 -19.00
N ILE A 251 5.86 0.12 -19.83
CA ILE A 251 5.95 -0.02 -21.29
C ILE A 251 7.23 -0.77 -21.70
N TYR A 252 8.31 -0.66 -20.94
CA TYR A 252 9.51 -1.47 -21.17
C TYR A 252 9.29 -2.95 -20.94
N GLN A 253 8.55 -3.35 -19.90
CA GLN A 253 8.19 -4.76 -19.70
C GLN A 253 7.29 -5.28 -20.83
N GLU A 254 6.31 -4.49 -21.27
CA GLU A 254 5.49 -4.81 -22.45
C GLU A 254 6.35 -4.97 -23.72
N TRP A 255 7.36 -4.11 -23.89
CA TRP A 255 8.27 -4.15 -25.03
C TRP A 255 9.18 -5.39 -24.98
N LEU A 256 9.67 -5.77 -23.80
CA LEU A 256 10.41 -7.02 -23.60
C LEU A 256 9.55 -8.24 -23.94
N GLN A 257 8.27 -8.23 -23.57
CA GLN A 257 7.34 -9.29 -23.94
C GLN A 257 7.12 -9.34 -25.46
N ALA A 258 6.92 -8.18 -26.11
CA ALA A 258 6.79 -8.11 -27.56
C ALA A 258 8.06 -8.57 -28.29
N LYS A 259 9.24 -8.34 -27.72
CA LYS A 259 10.51 -8.84 -28.27
C LYS A 259 10.55 -10.37 -28.31
N GLN A 260 9.96 -11.07 -27.33
CA GLN A 260 9.90 -12.54 -27.32
C GLN A 260 9.15 -13.10 -28.53
N THR A 261 8.17 -12.37 -29.04
CA THR A 261 7.44 -12.71 -30.27
C THR A 261 8.01 -12.01 -31.50
N SER A 262 9.24 -11.49 -31.43
CA SER A 262 9.90 -10.76 -32.53
C SER A 262 9.05 -9.60 -33.07
N PHE A 263 8.27 -8.95 -32.21
CA PHE A 263 7.37 -7.83 -32.54
C PHE A 263 6.31 -8.15 -33.61
N VAL A 264 5.91 -9.42 -33.76
CA VAL A 264 4.87 -9.82 -34.71
C VAL A 264 3.59 -8.99 -34.52
N GLY A 265 3.11 -8.38 -35.60
CA GLY A 265 1.91 -7.54 -35.61
C GLY A 265 2.10 -6.11 -35.11
N ILE A 266 3.32 -5.71 -34.75
CA ILE A 266 3.62 -4.35 -34.29
C ILE A 266 4.22 -3.55 -35.46
N PRO A 267 3.56 -2.48 -35.93
CA PRO A 267 4.12 -1.63 -36.97
C PRO A 267 5.28 -0.81 -36.41
N HIS A 268 6.37 -0.68 -37.17
CA HIS A 268 7.52 0.18 -36.83
C HIS A 268 8.04 0.03 -35.38
N PRO A 269 8.38 -1.18 -34.90
CA PRO A 269 8.79 -1.40 -33.52
C PRO A 269 10.04 -0.58 -33.13
N GLU A 270 10.87 -0.18 -34.10
CA GLU A 270 12.02 0.71 -33.91
C GLU A 270 11.64 2.14 -33.48
N ARG A 271 10.36 2.53 -33.63
CA ARG A 271 9.83 3.85 -33.27
C ARG A 271 9.09 3.88 -31.94
N ILE A 272 9.00 2.75 -31.23
CA ILE A 272 8.34 2.69 -29.92
C ILE A 272 9.04 3.58 -28.90
N TRP A 273 10.37 3.61 -28.94
CA TRP A 273 11.21 4.37 -28.02
C TRP A 273 11.82 5.58 -28.72
N LEU A 274 11.65 6.74 -28.10
CA LEU A 274 12.37 7.97 -28.38
C LEU A 274 13.66 7.95 -27.55
N GLY A 275 14.81 7.80 -28.21
CA GLY A 275 16.09 7.85 -27.52
C GLY A 275 17.32 7.97 -28.42
N PRO A 276 18.50 8.19 -27.82
CA PRO A 276 18.68 8.93 -26.58
C PRO A 276 18.63 10.45 -26.86
N ARG A 277 18.23 11.27 -25.87
CA ARG A 277 18.25 12.75 -25.98
C ARG A 277 19.66 13.35 -26.01
N SER A 278 20.67 12.58 -25.59
CA SER A 278 22.08 12.94 -25.54
C SER A 278 22.93 11.76 -26.03
N PRO A 279 24.03 11.96 -26.77
CA PRO A 279 24.90 10.86 -27.17
C PRO A 279 25.51 10.16 -25.95
N GLY A 280 25.59 8.83 -26.01
CA GLY A 280 26.19 8.01 -24.94
C GLY A 280 27.69 8.21 -24.81
N VAL A 281 28.22 7.83 -23.64
CA VAL A 281 29.63 8.01 -23.25
C VAL A 281 30.61 7.19 -24.11
N ASP A 282 30.13 6.18 -24.85
CA ASP A 282 30.94 5.21 -25.61
C ASP A 282 30.86 5.38 -27.14
N GLU A 283 30.21 6.42 -27.66
CA GLU A 283 30.03 6.72 -29.10
C GLU A 283 29.38 5.60 -29.94
N LYS A 284 28.88 4.52 -29.31
CA LYS A 284 28.23 3.40 -30.01
C LYS A 284 26.79 3.79 -30.40
N PRO A 285 26.33 3.41 -31.60
CA PRO A 285 24.97 3.73 -32.05
C PRO A 285 23.93 3.10 -31.13
N PHE A 286 22.95 3.90 -30.72
CA PHE A 286 21.77 3.42 -30.01
C PHE A 286 20.92 2.54 -30.93
N ASN A 287 20.55 1.35 -30.46
CA ASN A 287 19.70 0.42 -31.18
C ASN A 287 18.38 0.26 -30.42
N PRO A 288 17.28 0.90 -30.84
CA PRO A 288 15.99 0.83 -30.14
C PRO A 288 15.40 -0.58 -30.07
N MET A 289 15.98 -1.55 -30.79
CA MET A 289 15.57 -2.95 -30.84
C MET A 289 16.36 -3.85 -29.86
N ALA A 290 17.43 -3.35 -29.24
CA ALA A 290 18.33 -4.11 -28.39
C ALA A 290 18.18 -3.72 -26.90
N PRO A 291 17.73 -4.62 -26.01
CA PRO A 291 17.61 -4.33 -24.57
C PRO A 291 18.91 -3.84 -23.95
N GLU A 292 20.05 -4.33 -24.45
CA GLU A 292 21.38 -4.03 -23.95
C GLU A 292 21.76 -2.56 -24.15
N THR A 293 21.11 -1.84 -25.08
CA THR A 293 21.35 -0.40 -25.26
C THR A 293 20.61 0.46 -24.22
N TYR A 294 19.61 -0.09 -23.54
CA TYR A 294 18.89 0.59 -22.45
C TYR A 294 19.54 0.39 -21.08
N SER A 295 20.31 -0.69 -20.89
CA SER A 295 21.09 -0.92 -19.68
C SER A 295 22.35 -0.05 -19.59
N LYS A 296 22.89 0.41 -20.72
CA LYS A 296 24.19 1.13 -20.77
C LYS A 296 24.17 2.51 -20.11
N TYR A 297 23.00 3.16 -20.05
CA TYR A 297 22.84 4.50 -19.47
C TYR A 297 22.51 4.47 -17.97
N SER A 298 22.56 3.29 -17.33
CA SER A 298 22.27 3.11 -15.92
C SER A 298 23.27 2.12 -15.32
N MET A 299 24.17 2.60 -14.45
CA MET A 299 25.05 1.72 -13.65
C MET A 299 24.26 0.79 -12.70
N TRP A 300 22.94 0.95 -12.59
CA TRP A 300 22.09 0.22 -11.65
C TRP A 300 20.71 -0.11 -12.28
N PHE A 301 20.72 -0.96 -13.32
CA PHE A 301 19.58 -1.68 -13.92
C PHE A 301 18.52 -0.87 -14.74
N HIS A 302 18.34 -1.37 -15.98
CA HIS A 302 17.27 -1.21 -17.00
C HIS A 302 16.21 -0.08 -16.83
N LEU A 303 16.52 1.14 -17.28
CA LEU A 303 15.64 2.33 -17.24
C LEU A 303 15.41 2.95 -15.85
N SER A 304 16.48 3.14 -15.07
CA SER A 304 16.46 4.22 -14.06
C SER A 304 16.56 5.61 -14.68
N ASP A 305 16.98 5.68 -15.95
CA ASP A 305 17.19 6.93 -16.66
C ASP A 305 15.99 7.29 -17.55
N THR A 306 14.88 7.59 -16.88
CA THR A 306 13.64 8.10 -17.50
C THR A 306 13.80 9.50 -18.09
N MET A 307 14.97 10.15 -17.88
CA MET A 307 15.30 11.44 -18.47
C MET A 307 15.80 11.30 -19.90
N HIS A 308 16.44 10.18 -20.25
CA HIS A 308 17.04 9.97 -21.57
C HIS A 308 16.17 9.13 -22.52
N PHE A 309 15.20 8.38 -21.99
CA PHE A 309 14.30 7.53 -22.76
C PHE A 309 12.84 7.85 -22.47
N LEU A 310 12.07 8.07 -23.53
CA LEU A 310 10.61 8.14 -23.49
C LEU A 310 10.05 7.20 -24.55
N TYR A 311 8.86 6.66 -24.34
CA TYR A 311 8.13 6.01 -25.41
C TYR A 311 7.42 7.05 -26.28
N ASP A 312 7.16 6.73 -27.55
CA ASP A 312 6.32 7.56 -28.41
C ASP A 312 4.84 7.32 -28.08
N GLU A 313 4.24 8.27 -27.36
CA GLU A 313 2.80 8.27 -27.03
C GLU A 313 1.89 8.22 -28.27
N LYS A 314 2.38 8.60 -29.45
CA LYS A 314 1.60 8.56 -30.69
C LYS A 314 1.58 7.18 -31.33
N HIS A 315 2.55 6.33 -31.00
CA HIS A 315 2.69 4.99 -31.56
C HIS A 315 1.46 4.12 -31.23
N PRO A 316 0.80 3.47 -32.22
CA PRO A 316 -0.45 2.73 -31.99
C PRO A 316 -0.35 1.67 -30.89
N TRP A 317 0.74 0.89 -30.91
CA TRP A 317 1.01 -0.12 -29.89
C TRP A 317 1.16 0.48 -28.48
N VAL A 318 1.86 1.61 -28.33
CA VAL A 318 2.05 2.27 -27.03
C VAL A 318 0.70 2.77 -26.49
N LYS A 319 -0.13 3.39 -27.34
CA LYS A 319 -1.48 3.83 -26.96
C LYS A 319 -2.33 2.66 -26.44
N GLU A 320 -2.30 1.54 -27.15
CA GLU A 320 -3.03 0.34 -26.74
C GLU A 320 -2.54 -0.17 -25.38
N LYS A 321 -1.22 -0.25 -25.17
CA LYS A 321 -0.64 -0.72 -23.91
C LYS A 321 -0.92 0.22 -22.75
N LEU A 322 -0.83 1.54 -22.96
CA LEU A 322 -1.20 2.52 -21.94
C LEU A 322 -2.69 2.45 -21.57
N ALA A 323 -3.58 2.21 -22.54
CA ALA A 323 -5.02 2.07 -22.27
C ALA A 323 -5.37 0.82 -21.45
N LYS A 324 -4.54 -0.24 -21.55
CA LYS A 324 -4.71 -1.49 -20.80
C LYS A 324 -3.89 -1.53 -19.50
N ALA A 325 -2.96 -0.59 -19.30
CA ALA A 325 -2.07 -0.60 -18.14
C ALA A 325 -2.87 -0.41 -16.84
N PRO A 326 -2.49 -1.10 -15.75
CA PRO A 326 -3.05 -0.85 -14.43
C PRO A 326 -2.84 0.61 -14.02
N ARG A 327 -3.86 1.21 -13.39
CA ARG A 327 -3.73 2.55 -12.81
C ARG A 327 -3.07 2.46 -11.44
N PHE A 328 -1.79 2.82 -11.38
CA PHE A 328 -1.02 2.90 -10.15
C PHE A 328 -1.21 4.26 -9.46
N LEU A 329 -1.63 4.23 -8.20
CA LEU A 329 -1.94 5.42 -7.40
C LEU A 329 -0.99 5.48 -6.20
N PRO A 330 0.01 6.35 -6.20
CA PRO A 330 0.98 6.42 -5.10
C PRO A 330 0.31 6.87 -3.81
N ARG A 331 0.67 6.25 -2.68
CA ARG A 331 0.13 6.55 -1.34
C ARG A 331 1.24 6.53 -0.30
N ILE A 332 1.18 7.46 0.64
CA ILE A 332 1.94 7.39 1.89
C ILE A 332 1.06 6.66 2.89
N MET A 333 1.55 5.53 3.41
CA MET A 333 0.85 4.78 4.45
C MET A 333 1.24 5.34 5.82
N ILE A 334 0.26 5.81 6.59
CA ILE A 334 0.46 6.31 7.95
C ILE A 334 -0.28 5.39 8.92
N ARG A 335 0.40 4.97 9.98
CA ARG A 335 -0.11 4.06 11.01
C ARG A 335 0.13 4.65 12.40
N PRO A 336 -0.82 4.52 13.33
CA PRO A 336 -0.60 4.89 14.71
C PRO A 336 0.09 3.75 15.45
N CYS A 337 0.93 4.11 16.41
CA CYS A 337 1.49 3.20 17.39
C CYS A 337 1.09 3.66 18.78
N ILE A 338 0.14 2.94 19.40
CA ILE A 338 -0.23 3.19 20.80
C ILE A 338 0.61 2.41 21.80
N LYS A 339 1.51 1.58 21.27
CA LYS A 339 2.51 0.88 22.08
C LYS A 339 3.62 1.87 22.41
N ARG A 340 4.10 1.83 23.64
CA ARG A 340 5.21 2.67 24.12
C ARG A 340 6.57 2.17 23.59
N CYS A 341 6.67 1.95 22.28
CA CYS A 341 7.81 1.32 21.61
C CYS A 341 9.08 2.19 21.59
N TRP A 342 8.97 3.49 21.92
CA TRP A 342 10.12 4.37 22.10
C TRP A 342 10.89 4.08 23.39
N PHE A 343 10.32 3.32 24.34
CA PHE A 343 11.08 2.84 25.48
C PHE A 343 12.00 1.70 25.04
N PRO A 344 13.30 1.73 25.38
CA PRO A 344 14.15 0.56 25.23
C PRO A 344 13.49 -0.61 25.97
N PRO A 345 13.54 -1.84 25.43
CA PRO A 345 13.02 -2.99 26.14
C PRO A 345 13.69 -3.01 27.52
N ARG A 346 12.88 -3.03 28.59
CA ARG A 346 13.41 -3.40 29.91
C ARG A 346 14.13 -4.72 29.68
N ARG A 347 15.41 -4.82 30.07
CA ARG A 347 16.10 -6.11 30.14
C ARG A 347 15.27 -6.98 31.07
N LEU A 348 14.34 -7.74 30.52
CA LEU A 348 13.71 -8.82 31.25
C LEU A 348 14.86 -9.78 31.49
N GLY A 349 15.24 -9.92 32.76
CA GLY A 349 16.15 -10.97 33.19
C GLY A 349 15.65 -12.28 32.60
N VAL A 350 16.60 -13.06 32.09
CA VAL A 350 16.41 -14.41 31.56
C VAL A 350 15.44 -15.17 32.47
N GLY A 351 14.22 -15.49 31.98
CA GLY A 351 13.29 -16.37 32.71
C GLY A 351 11.85 -15.90 32.92
N GLY A 352 11.23 -15.14 32.02
CA GLY A 352 9.79 -14.83 32.10
C GLY A 352 9.06 -15.24 30.83
N ARG A 353 8.15 -16.23 30.93
CA ARG A 353 7.22 -16.62 29.87
C ARG A 353 6.49 -15.39 29.35
N GLU A 354 6.43 -15.23 28.03
CA GLU A 354 5.55 -14.25 27.38
C GLU A 354 4.10 -14.66 27.66
N ASP A 355 3.46 -13.95 28.58
CA ASP A 355 2.02 -14.06 28.79
C ASP A 355 1.29 -13.62 27.53
N ILE A 356 0.63 -14.61 26.93
CA ILE A 356 -0.43 -14.47 25.94
C ILE A 356 -1.54 -13.64 26.59
N ILE A 357 -1.74 -12.41 26.15
CA ILE A 357 -2.95 -11.65 26.43
C ILE A 357 -3.71 -11.48 25.11
N ALA A 358 -4.90 -12.08 25.10
CA ALA A 358 -5.89 -12.16 24.03
C ALA A 358 -6.41 -10.79 23.53
#